data_AF-A0A2C8APA7-F1
#
_entry.id   AF-A0A2C8APA7-F1
#
_cell.length_a   1.000
_cell.length_b   1.000
_cell.length_c   1.000
_cell.angle_alpha   90.00
_cell.angle_beta   90.00
_cell.angle_gamma   90.00
#
_symmetry.space_group_name_H-M   'P 1'
#
loop_
_entity.id
_entity.type
_entity.pdbx_description
1 polymer ?
#
loop_
_entity_poly.entity_id
_entity_poly.type
_entity_poly.pdbx_seq_one_letter_code
_entity_poly.pdbx_strand_id
1 'polypeptide(L)'
;MYVFAVTQVIDLIFHEHGAEGVLHGLILVGMLWWTWCTFVWLGNQLRADVGLGAVGRETALFAIAMLGEWLSVYLTSRHGSWRIYSASPWTERFELFVLIVLGESLVAVGVGAGEHPLTIPLLLAAGLGVVLAICLWWLYFDLVAAATGRRVAELAGTERIRIAFEAYVYGHFPLVAGVLLAAVGVEGALRLAGTDESLGAFYGLCLVGGVALHLIGHLIFDRRVQRARSVARACALVILVGLAPAIIRLPALGGLAAVTMVLVVLVVFERLYFTELRRQSRDA
;
A
#
# COMPACT_ATOMS: atom_id res chain seq x y z
N MET A 1 -14.31 -1.28 -11.01
CA MET A 1 -14.94 -1.11 -9.68
C MET A 1 -13.91 -0.69 -8.63
N TYR A 2 -12.90 -1.51 -8.33
CA TYR A 2 -11.86 -1.16 -7.34
C TYR A 2 -11.09 0.13 -7.67
N VAL A 3 -10.77 0.33 -8.95
CA VAL A 3 -10.14 1.56 -9.47
C VAL A 3 -10.96 2.80 -9.11
N PHE A 4 -12.22 2.86 -9.55
CA PHE A 4 -13.15 3.96 -9.25
C PHE A 4 -13.38 4.19 -7.75
N ALA A 5 -13.39 3.12 -6.96
CA ALA A 5 -13.54 3.23 -5.51
C ALA A 5 -12.33 3.91 -4.85
N VAL A 6 -11.10 3.62 -5.31
CA VAL A 6 -9.88 4.26 -4.79
C VAL A 6 -9.85 5.75 -5.13
N THR A 7 -10.18 6.13 -6.37
CA THR A 7 -10.28 7.54 -6.77
C THR A 7 -11.33 8.28 -5.92
N GLN A 8 -12.50 7.68 -5.69
CA GLN A 8 -13.56 8.25 -4.86
C GLN A 8 -13.16 8.41 -3.38
N VAL A 9 -12.40 7.47 -2.82
CA VAL A 9 -11.86 7.61 -1.45
C VAL A 9 -10.91 8.80 -1.36
N ILE A 10 -10.03 8.92 -2.34
CA ILE A 10 -9.07 10.00 -2.44
C ILE A 10 -9.82 11.35 -2.52
N ASP A 11 -10.78 11.48 -3.44
CA ASP A 11 -11.66 12.65 -3.59
C ASP A 11 -12.47 12.99 -2.32
N LEU A 12 -12.92 11.97 -1.58
CA LEU A 12 -13.67 12.16 -0.33
C LEU A 12 -12.79 12.76 0.77
N ILE A 13 -11.56 12.25 0.93
CA ILE A 13 -10.59 12.80 1.90
C ILE A 13 -10.25 14.26 1.53
N PHE A 14 -10.32 14.62 0.25
CA PHE A 14 -10.07 15.98 -0.20
C PHE A 14 -11.21 16.97 0.06
N HIS A 15 -12.46 16.57 -0.15
CA HIS A 15 -13.59 17.49 0.03
C HIS A 15 -13.86 17.83 1.50
N GLU A 16 -13.54 16.90 2.41
CA GLU A 16 -13.62 17.13 3.85
C GLU A 16 -12.21 17.26 4.45
N HIS A 17 -11.63 18.46 4.37
CA HIS A 17 -10.37 18.79 5.04
C HIS A 17 -10.49 18.69 6.58
N GLY A 18 -10.37 17.48 7.12
CA GLY A 18 -10.54 17.20 8.55
C GLY A 18 -10.22 15.75 8.94
N ALA A 19 -10.09 15.51 10.24
CA ALA A 19 -9.87 14.17 10.78
C ALA A 19 -11.02 13.19 10.45
N GLU A 20 -12.22 13.73 10.25
CA GLU A 20 -13.43 12.99 9.85
C GLU A 20 -13.34 12.47 8.41
N GLY A 21 -12.94 13.30 7.44
CA GLY A 21 -12.69 12.87 6.06
C GLY A 21 -11.62 11.78 5.96
N VAL A 22 -10.52 11.91 6.73
CA VAL A 22 -9.49 10.88 6.84
C VAL A 22 -10.04 9.58 7.44
N LEU A 23 -10.86 9.68 8.49
CA LEU A 23 -11.49 8.50 9.10
C LEU A 23 -12.44 7.81 8.12
N HIS A 24 -13.31 8.56 7.43
CA HIS A 24 -14.20 8.03 6.40
C HIS A 24 -13.42 7.37 5.26
N GLY A 25 -12.36 8.01 4.78
CA GLY A 25 -11.47 7.42 3.78
C GLY A 25 -10.85 6.10 4.26
N LEU A 26 -10.31 6.06 5.48
CA LEU A 26 -9.76 4.83 6.07
C LEU A 26 -10.82 3.74 6.27
N ILE A 27 -12.06 4.10 6.61
CA ILE A 27 -13.18 3.16 6.69
C ILE A 27 -13.48 2.58 5.30
N LEU A 28 -13.62 3.42 4.28
CA LEU A 28 -13.88 2.97 2.91
C LEU A 28 -12.76 2.08 2.38
N VAL A 29 -11.49 2.43 2.66
CA VAL A 29 -10.34 1.58 2.34
C VAL A 29 -10.41 0.27 3.10
N GLY A 30 -10.77 0.29 4.38
CA GLY A 30 -10.98 -0.92 5.18
C GLY A 30 -12.07 -1.82 4.61
N MET A 31 -13.18 -1.23 4.15
CA MET A 31 -14.27 -1.96 3.50
C MET A 31 -13.82 -2.55 2.16
N LEU A 32 -13.17 -1.74 1.31
CA LEU A 32 -12.63 -2.18 0.02
C LEU A 32 -11.58 -3.28 0.19
N TRP A 33 -10.72 -3.14 1.19
CA TRP A 33 -9.72 -4.13 1.58
C TRP A 33 -10.36 -5.44 2.02
N TRP A 34 -11.42 -5.37 2.82
CA TRP A 34 -12.18 -6.54 3.25
C TRP A 34 -12.80 -7.25 2.05
N THR A 35 -13.43 -6.50 1.14
CA THR A 35 -14.01 -7.05 -0.10
C THR A 35 -12.94 -7.69 -0.98
N TRP A 36 -11.77 -7.07 -1.09
CA TRP A 36 -10.64 -7.61 -1.82
C TRP A 36 -10.15 -8.93 -1.21
N CYS A 37 -10.00 -9.01 0.11
CA CYS A 37 -9.59 -10.22 0.81
C CYS A 37 -10.58 -11.37 0.54
N THR A 38 -11.88 -11.10 0.55
CA THR A 38 -12.90 -12.12 0.21
C THR A 38 -12.84 -12.53 -1.26
N PHE A 39 -12.63 -11.59 -2.18
CA PHE A 39 -12.45 -11.89 -3.60
C PHE A 39 -11.25 -12.80 -3.84
N VAL A 40 -10.09 -12.48 -3.26
CA VAL A 40 -8.87 -13.30 -3.38
C VAL A 40 -9.10 -14.69 -2.78
N TRP A 41 -9.81 -14.77 -1.66
CA TRP A 41 -10.23 -16.05 -1.08
C TRP A 41 -11.10 -16.85 -2.03
N LEU A 42 -12.19 -16.28 -2.53
CA LEU A 42 -13.13 -16.97 -3.42
C LEU A 42 -12.44 -17.43 -4.70
N GLY A 43 -11.65 -16.55 -5.32
CA GLY A 43 -10.87 -16.89 -6.51
C GLY A 43 -9.80 -17.95 -6.25
N ASN A 44 -9.38 -18.17 -4.99
CA ASN A 44 -8.47 -19.26 -4.64
C ASN A 44 -9.21 -20.59 -4.44
N GLN A 45 -10.53 -20.56 -4.21
CA GLN A 45 -11.39 -21.74 -4.14
C GLN A 45 -11.89 -22.18 -5.51
N LEU A 46 -12.10 -21.23 -6.43
CA LEU A 46 -12.57 -21.48 -7.80
C LEU A 46 -11.37 -21.83 -8.71
N ARG A 47 -11.36 -23.04 -9.28
CA ARG A 47 -10.35 -23.43 -10.28
C ARG A 47 -10.62 -22.76 -11.64
N ALA A 48 -9.56 -22.39 -12.35
CA ALA A 48 -9.59 -21.74 -13.66
C ALA A 48 -9.65 -22.74 -14.86
N ASP A 49 -10.02 -24.00 -14.63
CA ASP A 49 -10.07 -25.07 -15.65
C ASP A 49 -11.45 -25.27 -16.32
N VAL A 50 -12.38 -24.30 -16.18
CA VAL A 50 -13.73 -24.37 -16.78
C VAL A 50 -13.94 -23.26 -17.82
N GLY A 51 -14.15 -23.69 -19.08
CA GLY A 51 -14.16 -22.86 -20.29
C GLY A 51 -15.30 -21.85 -20.48
N LEU A 52 -15.14 -21.08 -21.57
CA LEU A 52 -15.81 -19.85 -22.04
C LEU A 52 -17.34 -19.89 -22.20
N GLY A 53 -18.09 -20.19 -21.13
CA GLY A 53 -19.57 -20.12 -21.12
C GLY A 53 -20.15 -19.27 -19.98
N ALA A 54 -19.34 -18.46 -19.29
CA ALA A 54 -19.58 -18.13 -17.89
C ALA A 54 -19.89 -16.65 -17.56
N VAL A 55 -20.08 -15.74 -18.52
CA VAL A 55 -20.31 -14.31 -18.20
C VAL A 55 -21.60 -14.07 -17.39
N GLY A 56 -22.68 -14.82 -17.66
CA GLY A 56 -23.93 -14.74 -16.88
C GLY A 56 -23.86 -15.48 -15.53
N ARG A 57 -23.12 -16.59 -15.46
CA ARG A 57 -22.93 -17.36 -14.23
C ARG A 57 -21.99 -16.65 -13.27
N GLU A 58 -20.97 -15.97 -13.77
CA GLU A 58 -20.01 -15.19 -13.00
C GLU A 58 -20.67 -14.00 -12.30
N THR A 59 -21.63 -13.34 -12.95
CA THR A 59 -22.38 -12.23 -12.35
C THR A 59 -23.32 -12.73 -11.23
N ALA A 60 -23.96 -13.89 -11.44
CA ALA A 60 -24.77 -14.56 -10.42
C ALA A 60 -23.92 -15.10 -9.25
N LEU A 61 -22.75 -15.68 -9.54
CA LEU A 61 -21.77 -16.10 -8.54
C LEU A 61 -21.19 -14.91 -7.78
N PHE A 62 -21.02 -13.75 -8.43
CA PHE A 62 -20.58 -12.52 -7.78
C PHE A 62 -21.65 -11.97 -6.83
N ALA A 63 -22.92 -11.96 -7.25
CA ALA A 63 -24.04 -11.59 -6.38
C ALA A 63 -24.23 -12.58 -5.20
N ILE A 64 -24.08 -13.88 -5.46
CA ILE A 64 -24.06 -14.94 -4.44
C ILE A 64 -22.82 -14.82 -3.55
N ALA A 65 -21.67 -14.39 -4.06
CA ALA A 65 -20.46 -14.14 -3.30
C ALA A 65 -20.60 -12.91 -2.39
N MET A 66 -21.32 -11.88 -2.83
CA MET A 66 -21.64 -10.68 -2.02
C MET A 66 -22.62 -10.99 -0.89
N LEU A 67 -23.63 -11.82 -1.15
CA LEU A 67 -24.53 -12.36 -0.12
C LEU A 67 -23.80 -13.36 0.79
N GLY A 68 -22.90 -14.15 0.21
CA GLY A 68 -22.00 -15.06 0.89
C GLY A 68 -20.96 -14.34 1.74
N GLU A 69 -20.56 -13.12 1.40
CA GLU A 69 -19.66 -12.26 2.18
C GLU A 69 -20.29 -11.87 3.51
N TRP A 70 -21.52 -11.39 3.45
CA TRP A 70 -22.32 -11.08 4.63
C TRP A 70 -22.53 -12.32 5.52
N LEU A 71 -22.79 -13.48 4.91
CA LEU A 71 -22.99 -14.74 5.61
C LEU A 71 -21.67 -15.37 6.10
N SER A 72 -20.55 -15.13 5.42
CA SER A 72 -19.22 -15.67 5.71
C SER A 72 -18.60 -15.00 6.92
N VAL A 73 -18.69 -13.68 7.05
CA VAL A 73 -18.25 -12.98 8.27
C VAL A 73 -19.02 -13.52 9.49
N TYR A 74 -20.31 -13.79 9.30
CA TYR A 74 -21.20 -14.31 10.34
C TYR A 74 -20.89 -15.78 10.71
N LEU A 75 -20.68 -16.67 9.73
CA LEU A 75 -20.46 -18.10 9.96
C LEU A 75 -19.00 -18.46 10.28
N THR A 76 -18.02 -17.77 9.67
CA THR A 76 -16.59 -18.07 9.81
C THR A 76 -16.03 -17.58 11.15
N SER A 77 -16.67 -16.59 11.77
CA SER A 77 -16.39 -16.16 13.15
C SER A 77 -16.70 -17.26 14.19
N ARG A 78 -17.54 -18.25 13.85
CA ARG A 78 -17.85 -19.36 14.78
C ARG A 78 -17.11 -20.68 14.48
N HIS A 79 -16.95 -21.14 13.22
CA HIS A 79 -16.52 -22.55 12.96
C HIS A 79 -15.69 -22.88 11.67
N GLY A 80 -14.93 -21.98 11.03
CA GLY A 80 -14.35 -22.24 9.68
C GLY A 80 -13.01 -23.02 9.57
N SER A 81 -12.93 -24.05 8.70
CA SER A 81 -11.71 -24.81 8.32
C SER A 81 -11.04 -24.28 7.04
N TRP A 82 -10.38 -23.14 7.13
CA TRP A 82 -9.67 -22.48 6.02
C TRP A 82 -8.64 -23.40 5.34
N ARG A 83 -8.48 -23.30 4.00
CA ARG A 83 -7.44 -24.01 3.22
C ARG A 83 -6.91 -23.13 2.08
N ILE A 84 -5.59 -23.02 1.95
CA ILE A 84 -4.91 -22.32 0.84
C ILE A 84 -4.29 -23.36 -0.09
N TYR A 85 -4.92 -23.59 -1.25
CA TYR A 85 -4.53 -24.63 -2.20
C TYR A 85 -3.23 -24.30 -2.96
N SER A 86 -3.00 -23.03 -3.35
CA SER A 86 -1.80 -22.59 -4.08
C SER A 86 -1.30 -21.21 -3.62
N ALA A 87 -0.03 -21.13 -3.23
CA ALA A 87 0.59 -19.89 -2.75
C ALA A 87 0.86 -18.85 -3.85
N SER A 88 1.12 -19.30 -5.09
CA SER A 88 1.50 -18.41 -6.20
C SER A 88 0.34 -17.49 -6.67
N PRO A 89 -0.85 -18.01 -7.08
CA PRO A 89 -1.98 -17.14 -7.46
C PRO A 89 -2.51 -16.27 -6.31
N TRP A 90 -2.34 -16.72 -5.06
CA TRP A 90 -2.69 -15.94 -3.88
C TRP A 90 -1.79 -14.70 -3.78
N THR A 91 -0.47 -14.90 -3.85
CA THR A 91 0.54 -13.84 -3.74
C THR A 91 0.43 -12.84 -4.89
N GLU A 92 0.30 -13.34 -6.12
CA GLU A 92 0.18 -12.53 -7.34
C GLU A 92 -0.98 -11.54 -7.26
N ARG A 93 -2.12 -11.93 -6.67
CA ARG A 93 -3.28 -11.04 -6.52
C ARG A 93 -2.99 -9.87 -5.59
N PHE A 94 -2.34 -10.10 -4.44
CA PHE A 94 -1.99 -9.00 -3.53
C PHE A 94 -0.97 -8.06 -4.15
N GLU A 95 -0.01 -8.58 -4.91
CA GLU A 95 0.93 -7.79 -5.70
C GLU A 95 0.23 -6.91 -6.74
N LEU A 96 -0.69 -7.49 -7.51
CA LEU A 96 -1.50 -6.74 -8.48
C LEU A 96 -2.35 -5.66 -7.83
N PHE A 97 -2.93 -5.94 -6.66
CA PHE A 97 -3.70 -4.93 -5.93
C PHE A 97 -2.84 -3.74 -5.52
N VAL A 98 -1.63 -3.98 -5.00
CA VAL A 98 -0.70 -2.92 -4.63
C VAL A 98 -0.25 -2.12 -5.87
N LEU A 99 -0.02 -2.78 -7.02
CA LEU A 99 0.25 -2.08 -8.28
C LEU A 99 -0.91 -1.18 -8.71
N ILE A 100 -2.15 -1.67 -8.61
CA ILE A 100 -3.34 -0.88 -8.95
C ILE A 100 -3.45 0.33 -8.03
N VAL A 101 -3.30 0.15 -6.72
CA VAL A 101 -3.40 1.26 -5.76
C VAL A 101 -2.32 2.31 -6.00
N LEU A 102 -1.07 1.89 -6.24
CA LEU A 102 0.02 2.79 -6.58
C LEU A 102 -0.23 3.52 -7.90
N GLY A 103 -0.67 2.79 -8.93
CA GLY A 103 -0.98 3.35 -10.24
C GLY A 103 -2.12 4.36 -10.19
N GLU A 104 -3.20 4.03 -9.49
CA GLU A 104 -4.36 4.90 -9.35
C GLU A 104 -4.04 6.15 -8.53
N SER A 105 -3.26 6.00 -7.47
CA SER A 105 -2.75 7.14 -6.70
C SER A 105 -1.93 8.09 -7.59
N LEU A 106 -1.12 7.56 -8.51
CA LEU A 106 -0.32 8.36 -9.43
C LEU A 106 -1.18 9.06 -10.49
N VAL A 107 -2.21 8.37 -11.00
CA VAL A 107 -3.16 8.95 -11.96
C VAL A 107 -3.96 10.07 -11.32
N ALA A 108 -4.51 9.87 -10.11
CA ALA A 108 -5.26 10.89 -9.39
C ALA A 108 -4.41 12.16 -9.16
N VAL A 109 -3.17 11.97 -8.68
CA VAL A 109 -2.17 13.03 -8.52
C VAL A 109 -1.88 13.74 -9.84
N GLY A 110 -1.77 13.00 -10.96
CA GLY A 110 -1.55 13.56 -12.29
C GLY A 110 -2.73 14.36 -12.83
N VAL A 111 -3.96 13.88 -12.60
CA VAL A 111 -5.20 14.58 -12.96
C VAL A 111 -5.31 15.89 -12.17
N GLY A 112 -5.11 15.85 -10.85
CA GLY A 112 -5.12 17.05 -10.00
C GLY A 112 -4.06 18.09 -10.40
N ALA A 113 -2.88 17.64 -10.84
CA ALA A 113 -1.86 18.55 -11.37
C ALA A 113 -2.29 19.22 -12.70
N GLY A 114 -3.10 18.55 -13.52
CA GLY A 114 -3.60 19.06 -14.80
C GLY A 114 -4.61 20.20 -14.66
N GLU A 115 -5.18 20.40 -13.48
CA GLU A 115 -6.10 21.51 -13.17
C GLU A 115 -5.36 22.84 -12.91
N HIS A 116 -4.03 22.80 -12.79
CA HIS A 116 -3.20 23.95 -12.48
C HIS A 116 -2.30 24.37 -13.67
N PRO A 117 -1.90 25.65 -13.75
CA PRO A 117 -0.94 26.09 -14.75
C PRO A 117 0.38 25.32 -14.64
N LEU A 118 0.91 24.90 -15.79
CA LEU A 118 2.19 24.19 -15.84
C LEU A 118 3.35 25.12 -15.45
N THR A 119 3.80 25.02 -14.21
CA THR A 119 4.93 25.80 -13.66
C THR A 119 6.08 24.88 -13.26
N ILE A 120 7.31 25.42 -13.18
CA ILE A 120 8.48 24.65 -12.74
C ILE A 120 8.27 24.04 -11.34
N PRO A 121 7.75 24.76 -10.33
CA PRO A 121 7.46 24.18 -9.03
C PRO A 121 6.50 23.00 -9.09
N LEU A 122 5.43 23.09 -9.91
CA LEU A 122 4.48 21.99 -10.09
C LEU A 122 5.15 20.75 -10.71
N LEU A 123 5.98 20.94 -11.75
CA LEU A 123 6.72 19.85 -12.38
C LEU A 123 7.71 19.18 -11.41
N LEU A 124 8.37 19.96 -10.55
CA LEU A 124 9.26 19.44 -9.52
C LEU A 124 8.49 18.65 -8.45
N ALA A 125 7.34 19.16 -7.98
CA ALA A 125 6.49 18.46 -7.04
C ALA A 125 5.98 17.13 -7.63
N ALA A 126 5.54 17.13 -8.90
CA ALA A 126 5.10 15.94 -9.61
C ALA A 126 6.25 14.91 -9.73
N GLY A 127 7.44 15.36 -10.12
CA GLY A 127 8.62 14.51 -10.19
C GLY A 127 8.99 13.89 -8.84
N LEU A 128 8.96 14.67 -7.76
CA LEU A 128 9.21 14.18 -6.41
C LEU A 128 8.13 13.18 -5.94
N GLY A 129 6.87 13.40 -6.30
CA GLY A 129 5.76 12.48 -6.05
C GLY A 129 5.94 11.14 -6.76
N VAL A 130 6.37 11.16 -8.03
CA VAL A 130 6.72 9.95 -8.79
C VAL A 130 7.89 9.21 -8.14
N VAL A 131 8.95 9.92 -7.75
CA VAL A 131 10.10 9.30 -7.05
C VAL A 131 9.67 8.67 -5.73
N LEU A 132 8.80 9.33 -4.96
CA LEU A 132 8.22 8.79 -3.73
C LEU A 132 7.45 7.49 -4.01
N ALA A 133 6.56 7.49 -5.01
CA ALA A 133 5.80 6.31 -5.41
C ALA A 133 6.71 5.16 -5.84
N ILE A 134 7.77 5.43 -6.60
CA ILE A 134 8.79 4.44 -6.98
C ILE A 134 9.51 3.89 -5.74
N CYS A 135 9.82 4.71 -4.75
CA CYS A 135 10.46 4.24 -3.52
C CYS A 135 9.53 3.31 -2.72
N LEU A 136 8.25 3.67 -2.57
CA LEU A 136 7.25 2.81 -1.92
C LEU A 136 7.08 1.49 -2.67
N TRP A 137 6.99 1.56 -4.00
CA TRP A 137 6.94 0.39 -4.88
C TRP A 137 8.17 -0.52 -4.67
N TRP A 138 9.37 0.07 -4.63
CA TRP A 138 10.61 -0.69 -4.48
C TRP A 138 10.69 -1.42 -3.15
N LEU A 139 10.37 -0.73 -2.05
CA LEU A 139 10.37 -1.33 -0.70
C LEU A 139 9.42 -2.53 -0.63
N TYR A 140 8.24 -2.42 -1.27
CA TYR A 140 7.27 -3.51 -1.33
C TYR A 140 7.72 -4.69 -2.19
N PHE A 141 8.07 -4.45 -3.47
CA PHE A 141 8.31 -5.53 -4.43
C PHE A 141 9.64 -6.25 -4.23
N ASP A 142 10.71 -5.53 -3.91
CA ASP A 142 12.05 -6.12 -3.81
C ASP A 142 12.20 -6.99 -2.54
N LEU A 143 11.42 -6.70 -1.48
CA LEU A 143 11.55 -7.36 -0.19
C LEU A 143 10.31 -8.12 0.27
N VAL A 144 9.13 -7.51 0.25
CA VAL A 144 7.92 -8.13 0.83
C VAL A 144 7.36 -9.18 -0.11
N ALA A 145 7.07 -8.82 -1.36
CA ALA A 145 6.48 -9.72 -2.36
C ALA A 145 7.31 -11.02 -2.51
N ALA A 146 8.61 -10.86 -2.76
CA ALA A 146 9.51 -11.99 -2.98
C ALA A 146 9.71 -12.88 -1.74
N ALA A 147 9.85 -12.29 -0.54
CA ALA A 147 10.06 -13.07 0.69
C ALA A 147 8.79 -13.78 1.17
N THR A 148 7.62 -13.13 1.07
CA THR A 148 6.34 -13.71 1.48
C THR A 148 5.99 -14.91 0.62
N GLY A 149 6.10 -14.77 -0.70
CA GLY A 149 5.76 -15.84 -1.64
C GLY A 149 6.54 -17.12 -1.36
N ARG A 150 7.86 -17.00 -1.12
CA ARG A 150 8.71 -18.14 -0.73
C ARG A 150 8.27 -18.75 0.59
N ARG A 151 8.06 -17.94 1.63
CA ARG A 151 7.72 -18.45 2.97
C ARG A 151 6.38 -19.16 3.00
N VAL A 152 5.37 -18.65 2.29
CA VAL A 152 4.05 -19.27 2.20
C VAL A 152 4.10 -20.54 1.34
N ALA A 153 4.96 -20.58 0.32
CA ALA A 153 5.18 -21.78 -0.49
C ALA A 153 5.83 -22.93 0.31
N GLU A 154 6.78 -22.61 1.21
CA GLU A 154 7.49 -23.58 2.06
C GLU A 154 6.60 -24.23 3.14
N LEU A 155 5.58 -23.52 3.61
CA LEU A 155 4.70 -23.99 4.69
C LEU A 155 3.55 -24.83 4.14
N ALA A 156 2.95 -25.68 4.98
CA ALA A 156 1.77 -26.49 4.65
C ALA A 156 0.73 -26.45 5.77
N GLY A 157 -0.53 -26.80 5.46
CA GLY A 157 -1.60 -26.94 6.45
C GLY A 157 -1.98 -25.63 7.15
N THR A 158 -2.28 -25.72 8.45
CA THR A 158 -2.72 -24.60 9.31
C THR A 158 -1.70 -23.48 9.43
N GLU A 159 -0.41 -23.82 9.41
CA GLU A 159 0.67 -22.85 9.52
C GLU A 159 0.78 -21.96 8.27
N ARG A 160 0.57 -22.55 7.07
CA ARG A 160 0.47 -21.79 5.81
C ARG A 160 -0.65 -20.77 5.87
N ILE A 161 -1.82 -21.17 6.38
CA ILE A 161 -2.99 -20.30 6.48
C ILE A 161 -2.71 -19.15 7.45
N ARG A 162 -2.19 -19.45 8.64
CA ARG A 162 -1.86 -18.41 9.63
C ARG A 162 -0.92 -17.37 9.06
N ILE A 163 0.21 -17.79 8.48
CA ILE A 163 1.21 -16.87 7.94
C ILE A 163 0.66 -16.11 6.73
N ALA A 164 -0.12 -16.74 5.85
CA ALA A 164 -0.73 -16.05 4.73
C ALA A 164 -1.71 -14.95 5.19
N PHE A 165 -2.49 -15.18 6.24
CA PHE A 165 -3.37 -14.16 6.81
C PHE A 165 -2.60 -13.04 7.51
N GLU A 166 -1.66 -13.40 8.39
CA GLU A 166 -0.83 -12.42 9.09
C GLU A 166 -0.06 -11.53 8.09
N ALA A 167 0.47 -12.12 7.02
CA ALA A 167 1.20 -11.42 5.99
C ALA A 167 0.28 -10.62 5.07
N TYR A 168 -0.64 -11.28 4.37
CA TYR A 168 -1.39 -10.70 3.25
C TYR A 168 -2.67 -10.01 3.66
N VAL A 169 -3.35 -10.43 4.73
CA VAL A 169 -4.62 -9.83 5.16
C VAL A 169 -4.39 -8.72 6.18
N TYR A 170 -3.49 -8.94 7.14
CA TYR A 170 -3.21 -7.96 8.19
C TYR A 170 -1.99 -7.09 7.90
N GLY A 171 -0.88 -7.69 7.44
CA GLY A 171 0.37 -6.97 7.19
C GLY A 171 0.33 -6.02 5.99
N HIS A 172 -0.48 -6.32 4.97
CA HIS A 172 -0.60 -5.48 3.78
C HIS A 172 -1.55 -4.29 3.94
N PHE A 173 -2.48 -4.32 4.89
CA PHE A 173 -3.39 -3.20 5.10
C PHE A 173 -2.65 -1.89 5.43
N PRO A 174 -1.70 -1.84 6.39
CA PRO A 174 -0.90 -0.63 6.63
C PRO A 174 -0.09 -0.17 5.42
N LEU A 175 0.35 -1.11 4.57
CA LEU A 175 1.10 -0.79 3.35
C LEU A 175 0.23 -0.01 2.37
N VAL A 176 -0.97 -0.53 2.09
CA VAL A 176 -1.95 0.06 1.18
C VAL A 176 -2.49 1.38 1.73
N ALA A 177 -2.92 1.41 3.00
CA ALA A 177 -3.39 2.62 3.65
C ALA A 177 -2.31 3.70 3.66
N GLY A 178 -1.05 3.31 3.86
CA GLY A 178 0.10 4.20 3.80
C GLY A 178 0.30 4.84 2.43
N VAL A 179 0.15 4.06 1.34
CA VAL A 179 0.23 4.59 -0.04
C VAL A 179 -0.84 5.64 -0.30
N LEU A 180 -2.09 5.34 0.06
CA LEU A 180 -3.22 6.25 -0.15
C LEU A 180 -3.04 7.56 0.63
N LEU A 181 -2.66 7.46 1.90
CA LEU A 181 -2.45 8.65 2.73
C LEU A 181 -1.24 9.47 2.26
N ALA A 182 -0.18 8.82 1.77
CA ALA A 182 0.95 9.51 1.15
C ALA A 182 0.54 10.24 -0.13
N ALA A 183 -0.36 9.65 -0.94
CA ALA A 183 -0.89 10.29 -2.15
C ALA A 183 -1.63 11.60 -1.83
N VAL A 184 -2.45 11.62 -0.77
CA VAL A 184 -3.10 12.85 -0.26
C VAL A 184 -2.07 13.92 0.09
N GLY A 185 -0.96 13.53 0.71
CA GLY A 185 0.14 14.44 1.03
C GLY A 185 0.85 14.99 -0.22
N VAL A 186 1.06 14.14 -1.25
CA VAL A 186 1.66 14.53 -2.53
C VAL A 186 0.74 15.50 -3.28
N GLU A 187 -0.56 15.26 -3.30
CA GLU A 187 -1.52 16.17 -3.92
C GLU A 187 -1.52 17.55 -3.24
N GLY A 188 -1.50 17.60 -1.91
CA GLY A 188 -1.31 18.86 -1.19
C GLY A 188 -0.04 19.59 -1.59
N ALA A 189 1.05 18.86 -1.79
CA ALA A 189 2.32 19.45 -2.22
C ALA A 189 2.26 19.98 -3.66
N LEU A 190 1.47 19.36 -4.55
CA LEU A 190 1.23 19.84 -5.92
C LEU A 190 0.35 21.08 -5.95
N ARG A 191 -0.76 21.06 -5.20
CA ARG A 191 -1.71 22.18 -5.11
C ARG A 191 -1.06 23.45 -4.58
N LEU A 192 -0.13 23.30 -3.64
CA LEU A 192 0.63 24.38 -3.02
C LEU A 192 1.98 24.65 -3.72
N ALA A 193 2.25 24.00 -4.86
CA ALA A 193 3.52 24.14 -5.54
C ALA A 193 3.66 25.55 -6.14
N GLY A 194 4.70 26.28 -5.71
CA GLY A 194 5.00 27.62 -6.21
C GLY A 194 4.25 28.74 -5.47
N THR A 195 3.50 28.42 -4.41
CA THR A 195 3.00 29.40 -3.45
C THR A 195 3.97 29.54 -2.28
N ASP A 196 3.84 30.64 -1.51
CA ASP A 196 4.60 30.84 -0.26
C ASP A 196 3.97 30.08 0.93
N GLU A 197 2.93 29.27 0.67
CA GLU A 197 2.24 28.52 1.71
C GLU A 197 3.05 27.29 2.16
N SER A 198 3.05 27.05 3.47
CA SER A 198 3.59 25.80 4.02
C SER A 198 2.71 24.63 3.61
N LEU A 199 3.28 23.42 3.56
CA LEU A 199 2.49 22.18 3.34
C LEU A 199 1.34 22.03 4.35
N GLY A 200 1.51 22.60 5.55
CA GLY A 200 0.49 22.65 6.57
C GLY A 200 0.35 21.33 7.32
N ALA A 201 -0.39 21.38 8.43
CA ALA A 201 -0.56 20.23 9.30
C ALA A 201 -1.28 19.08 8.60
N PHE A 202 -2.34 19.35 7.83
CA PHE A 202 -3.15 18.32 7.18
C PHE A 202 -2.33 17.52 6.16
N TYR A 203 -1.82 18.17 5.10
CA TYR A 203 -1.09 17.47 4.04
C TYR A 203 0.27 16.95 4.53
N GLY A 204 0.95 17.68 5.42
CA GLY A 204 2.22 17.23 5.99
C GLY A 204 2.08 15.98 6.87
N LEU A 205 1.02 15.90 7.69
CA LEU A 205 0.74 14.69 8.49
C LEU A 205 0.22 13.54 7.62
N CYS A 206 -0.53 13.80 6.55
CA CYS A 206 -0.90 12.75 5.59
C CYS A 206 0.34 12.18 4.89
N LEU A 207 1.25 13.04 4.42
CA LEU A 207 2.48 12.62 3.77
C LEU A 207 3.36 11.78 4.71
N VAL A 208 3.67 12.32 5.90
CA VAL A 208 4.51 11.63 6.89
C VAL A 208 3.82 10.39 7.43
N GLY A 209 2.54 10.50 7.80
CA GLY A 209 1.74 9.41 8.33
C GLY A 209 1.59 8.27 7.34
N GLY A 210 1.40 8.58 6.06
CA GLY A 210 1.26 7.58 4.99
C GLY A 210 2.55 6.78 4.81
N VAL A 211 3.67 7.48 4.66
CA VAL A 211 4.99 6.81 4.55
C VAL A 211 5.34 6.06 5.84
N ALA A 212 5.02 6.61 7.02
CA ALA A 212 5.22 5.94 8.30
C ALA A 212 4.38 4.66 8.42
N LEU A 213 3.10 4.69 8.05
CA LEU A 213 2.22 3.51 8.01
C LEU A 213 2.78 2.44 7.07
N HIS A 214 3.29 2.85 5.92
CA HIS A 214 3.92 1.94 4.96
C HIS A 214 5.17 1.29 5.55
N LEU A 215 6.05 2.04 6.23
CA LEU A 215 7.22 1.49 6.91
C LEU A 215 6.83 0.60 8.11
N ILE A 216 5.76 0.95 8.84
CA ILE A 216 5.22 0.11 9.92
C ILE A 216 4.73 -1.23 9.36
N GLY A 217 4.02 -1.23 8.23
CA GLY A 217 3.63 -2.45 7.53
C GLY A 217 4.82 -3.36 7.23
N HIS A 218 5.92 -2.79 6.74
CA HIS A 218 7.17 -3.52 6.52
C HIS A 218 7.78 -4.06 7.82
N LEU A 219 7.80 -3.29 8.91
CA LEU A 219 8.36 -3.73 10.19
C LEU A 219 7.52 -4.83 10.85
N ILE A 220 6.19 -4.77 10.72
CA ILE A 220 5.28 -5.85 11.13
C ILE A 220 5.59 -7.10 10.31
N PHE A 221 5.73 -6.94 9.00
CA PHE A 221 6.05 -8.02 8.08
C PHE A 221 7.40 -8.70 8.42
N ASP A 222 8.46 -7.92 8.58
CA ASP A 222 9.79 -8.44 8.91
C ASP A 222 9.77 -9.24 10.22
N ARG A 223 9.06 -8.73 11.25
CA ARG A 223 8.96 -9.40 12.54
C ARG A 223 8.10 -10.66 12.51
N ARG A 224 6.95 -10.63 11.83
CA ARG A 224 5.95 -11.71 11.88
C ARG A 224 6.25 -12.83 10.89
N VAL A 225 6.72 -12.49 9.69
CA VAL A 225 6.87 -13.42 8.58
C VAL A 225 8.31 -13.90 8.45
N GLN A 226 9.28 -12.98 8.50
CA GLN A 226 10.70 -13.32 8.33
C GLN A 226 11.44 -13.54 9.66
N ARG A 227 10.84 -13.17 10.80
CA ARG A 227 11.51 -13.08 12.12
C ARG A 227 12.80 -12.24 12.07
N ALA A 228 12.90 -11.33 11.10
CA ALA A 228 14.00 -10.41 10.92
C ALA A 228 13.70 -9.08 11.62
N ARG A 229 14.74 -8.29 11.88
CA ARG A 229 14.62 -6.92 12.38
C ARG A 229 15.31 -5.99 11.41
N SER A 230 14.54 -5.27 10.58
CA SER A 230 15.12 -4.20 9.76
C SER A 230 15.35 -2.95 10.60
N VAL A 231 16.59 -2.81 11.09
CA VAL A 231 17.02 -1.63 11.84
C VAL A 231 16.98 -0.39 10.94
N ALA A 232 17.34 -0.52 9.66
CA ALA A 232 17.32 0.58 8.69
C ALA A 232 15.92 1.20 8.55
N ARG A 233 14.88 0.37 8.40
CA ARG A 233 13.48 0.83 8.32
C ARG A 233 12.99 1.46 9.62
N ALA A 234 13.38 0.90 10.76
CA ALA A 234 13.04 1.45 12.06
C ALA A 234 13.69 2.84 12.27
N CYS A 235 14.95 2.99 11.88
CA CYS A 235 15.64 4.29 11.90
C CYS A 235 14.96 5.29 10.95
N ALA A 236 14.65 4.88 9.72
CA ALA A 236 13.94 5.74 8.76
C ALA A 236 12.56 6.19 9.29
N LEU A 237 11.80 5.29 9.93
CA LEU A 237 10.53 5.61 10.58
C LEU A 237 10.72 6.65 11.69
N VAL A 238 11.70 6.45 12.57
CA VAL A 238 11.98 7.39 13.68
C VAL A 238 12.41 8.76 13.14
N ILE A 239 13.29 8.79 12.13
CA ILE A 239 13.72 10.02 11.47
C ILE A 239 12.52 10.73 10.85
N LEU A 240 11.68 10.02 10.11
CA LEU A 240 10.51 10.58 9.43
C LEU A 240 9.51 11.19 10.43
N VAL A 241 9.19 10.47 11.51
CA VAL A 241 8.29 10.97 12.57
C VAL A 241 8.92 12.16 13.31
N GLY A 242 10.23 12.12 13.58
CA GLY A 242 10.96 13.23 14.19
C GLY A 242 10.99 14.49 13.33
N LEU A 243 10.99 14.34 12.00
CA LEU A 243 10.93 15.44 11.03
C LEU A 243 9.52 16.00 10.83
N ALA A 244 8.46 15.33 11.31
CA ALA A 244 7.08 15.74 11.09
C ALA A 244 6.79 17.20 11.49
N PRO A 245 7.23 17.72 12.66
CA PRO A 245 7.00 19.12 13.03
C PRO A 245 7.71 20.12 12.11
N ALA A 246 8.82 19.73 11.48
CA ALA A 246 9.50 20.57 10.50
C ALA A 246 8.74 20.54 9.16
N ILE A 247 8.37 19.35 8.70
CA ILE A 247 7.68 19.13 7.41
C ILE A 247 6.38 19.93 7.31
N ILE A 248 5.57 19.97 8.38
CA ILE A 248 4.31 20.73 8.37
C ILE A 248 4.51 22.26 8.24
N ARG A 249 5.72 22.78 8.52
CA ARG A 249 6.06 24.20 8.45
C ARG A 249 6.87 24.58 7.22
N LEU A 250 7.46 23.60 6.54
CA LEU A 250 8.24 23.84 5.33
C LEU A 250 7.32 24.21 4.17
N PRO A 251 7.83 24.96 3.17
CA PRO A 251 7.17 25.09 1.87
C PRO A 251 6.86 23.71 1.30
N ALA A 252 5.77 23.59 0.53
CA ALA A 252 5.28 22.34 -0.04
C ALA A 252 6.38 21.45 -0.66
N LEU A 253 7.22 22.04 -1.52
CA LEU A 253 8.35 21.34 -2.15
C LEU A 253 9.40 20.87 -1.14
N GLY A 254 9.69 21.67 -0.12
CA GLY A 254 10.65 21.31 0.92
C GLY A 254 10.18 20.14 1.77
N GLY A 255 8.90 20.14 2.15
CA GLY A 255 8.28 19.03 2.88
C GLY A 255 8.29 17.73 2.07
N LEU A 256 7.85 17.78 0.82
CA LEU A 256 7.85 16.63 -0.08
C LEU A 256 9.27 16.11 -0.35
N ALA A 257 10.21 17.01 -0.66
CA ALA A 257 11.61 16.64 -0.89
C ALA A 257 12.25 15.97 0.33
N ALA A 258 11.96 16.45 1.54
CA ALA A 258 12.50 15.86 2.77
C ALA A 258 12.03 14.41 2.97
N VAL A 259 10.72 14.15 2.81
CA VAL A 259 10.16 12.79 2.92
C VAL A 259 10.70 11.88 1.83
N THR A 260 10.71 12.35 0.58
CA THR A 260 11.25 11.58 -0.55
C THR A 260 12.73 11.26 -0.34
N MET A 261 13.54 12.21 0.16
CA MET A 261 14.96 11.99 0.43
C MET A 261 15.18 10.89 1.47
N VAL A 262 14.40 10.85 2.55
CA VAL A 262 14.48 9.79 3.56
C VAL A 262 14.25 8.42 2.92
N LEU A 263 13.24 8.29 2.06
CA LEU A 263 12.97 7.03 1.36
C LEU A 263 14.04 6.66 0.34
N VAL A 264 14.54 7.62 -0.44
CA VAL A 264 15.62 7.40 -1.40
C VAL A 264 16.87 6.87 -0.69
N VAL A 265 17.27 7.51 0.42
CA VAL A 265 18.42 7.07 1.23
C VAL A 265 18.19 5.65 1.75
N LEU A 266 17.00 5.34 2.26
CA LEU A 266 16.65 4.00 2.73
C LEU A 266 16.74 2.96 1.60
N VAL A 267 16.13 3.22 0.45
CA VAL A 267 16.13 2.31 -0.71
C VAL A 267 17.56 2.08 -1.22
N VAL A 268 18.35 3.15 -1.37
CA VAL A 268 19.75 3.05 -1.80
C VAL A 268 20.57 2.25 -0.78
N PHE A 269 20.39 2.51 0.51
CA PHE A 269 21.08 1.77 1.57
C PHE A 269 20.75 0.28 1.54
N GLU A 270 19.46 -0.09 1.48
CA GLU A 270 19.05 -1.49 1.39
C GLU A 270 19.62 -2.16 0.13
N ARG A 271 19.57 -1.47 -1.03
CA ARG A 271 20.09 -2.01 -2.29
C ARG A 271 21.59 -2.31 -2.24
N LEU A 272 22.39 -1.37 -1.71
CA LEU A 272 23.83 -1.54 -1.59
C LEU A 272 24.18 -2.65 -0.60
N TYR A 273 23.50 -2.68 0.55
CA TYR A 273 23.75 -3.68 1.59
C TYR A 273 23.42 -5.12 1.13
N PHE A 274 22.27 -5.32 0.47
CA PHE A 274 21.88 -6.64 -0.03
C PHE A 274 22.72 -7.10 -1.23
N THR A 275 23.25 -6.17 -2.03
CA THR A 275 24.18 -6.52 -3.13
C THR A 275 25.49 -7.07 -2.58
N GLU A 276 26.00 -6.48 -1.50
CA GLU A 276 27.27 -6.89 -0.88
C GLU A 276 27.16 -8.27 -0.22
N LEU A 277 26.05 -8.56 0.47
CA LEU A 277 25.79 -9.88 1.06
C LEU A 277 25.72 -11.01 0.01
N ARG A 278 25.12 -10.75 -1.16
CA ARG A 278 25.04 -11.75 -2.25
C ARG A 278 26.39 -12.01 -2.91
N ARG A 279 27.32 -11.06 -2.88
CA ARG A 279 28.70 -11.27 -3.34
C ARG A 279 29.45 -12.19 -2.39
N GLN A 280 29.40 -11.90 -1.09
CA GLN A 280 30.07 -12.70 -0.07
C GLN A 280 29.59 -14.15 -0.02
N SER A 281 28.31 -14.42 -0.31
CA SER A 281 27.78 -15.80 -0.37
C SER A 281 28.11 -16.57 -1.65
N ARG A 282 28.59 -15.90 -2.72
CA ARG A 282 29.03 -16.57 -3.96
C ARG A 282 30.52 -16.88 -3.94
N ASP A 283 31.29 -16.13 -3.14
CA ASP A 283 32.73 -16.28 -3.01
C ASP A 283 33.13 -17.18 -1.82
N ALA A 284 32.15 -17.65 -1.02
CA ALA A 284 32.31 -18.60 0.09
C ALA A 284 31.84 -20.00 -0.30
#